data_AF-A0A9D5ZWB4-F1
#
_entry.id   AF-A0A9D5ZWB4-F1
#
_cell.length_a   1.000
_cell.length_b   1.000
_cell.length_c   1.000
_cell.angle_alpha   90.00
_cell.angle_beta   90.00
_cell.angle_gamma   90.00
#
_symmetry.space_group_name_H-M   'P 1'
#
loop_
_entity.id
_entity.type
_entity.pdbx_description
1 polymer ?
#
loop_
_entity_poly.entity_id
_entity_poly.type
_entity_poly.pdbx_seq_one_letter_code
_entity_poly.pdbx_strand_id
1 'polypeptide(L)'
;MTNEELILEKLGRIEAELAEVRTVRETWNELVDDFNPLLKSGFQLLLKELGKIESGFQLDDVFLLVKRFLRNMKNLAEALDMLENGLELWDTVEPMAKSMVHNLIFKLGALEQKGVFRTYEAMLDVRAKMAANYGAADIEAMGDTFVHLVGLLKKMANPEFMALLDKLMDLPAAVDLSKAKPVGALGMLSAMSDPKFKEGLGVAMELTKALGGLRG
;
A
#
# COMPACT_ATOMS: atom_id res chain seq x y z
N MET A 1 52.15 -58.87 -12.46
CA MET A 1 52.75 -57.91 -13.39
C MET A 1 54.16 -57.63 -12.93
N THR A 2 55.13 -57.75 -13.83
CA THR A 2 56.53 -57.37 -13.54
C THR A 2 56.67 -55.84 -13.61
N ASN A 3 57.69 -55.28 -12.96
CA ASN A 3 57.89 -53.82 -12.92
C ASN A 3 58.02 -53.19 -14.32
N GLU A 4 58.51 -53.95 -15.30
CA GLU A 4 58.62 -53.51 -16.70
C GLU A 4 57.26 -53.30 -17.36
N GLU A 5 56.28 -54.18 -17.10
CA GLU A 5 54.92 -54.05 -17.63
C GLU A 5 54.22 -52.80 -17.08
N LEU A 6 54.40 -52.51 -15.79
CA LEU A 6 53.87 -51.30 -15.14
C LEU A 6 54.52 -50.01 -15.66
N ILE A 7 55.81 -50.05 -16.01
CA ILE A 7 56.52 -48.90 -16.60
C ILE A 7 56.02 -48.65 -18.02
N LEU A 8 55.85 -49.71 -18.82
CA LEU A 8 55.34 -49.60 -20.19
C LEU A 8 53.89 -49.11 -20.24
N GLU A 9 53.05 -49.56 -19.31
CA GLU A 9 51.66 -49.08 -19.18
C GLU A 9 51.62 -47.59 -18.81
N LYS A 10 52.46 -47.16 -17.85
CA LYS A 10 52.58 -45.74 -17.48
C LYS A 10 53.12 -44.88 -18.61
N LEU A 11 54.11 -45.37 -19.35
CA LEU A 11 54.66 -44.67 -20.53
C LEU A 11 53.60 -44.55 -21.63
N GLY A 12 52.87 -45.62 -21.93
CA GLY A 12 51.79 -45.58 -22.92
C GLY A 12 50.66 -44.62 -22.52
N ARG A 13 50.34 -44.53 -21.23
CA ARG A 13 49.36 -43.56 -20.73
C ARG A 13 49.86 -42.11 -20.84
N ILE A 14 51.13 -41.85 -20.50
CA ILE A 14 51.75 -40.53 -20.64
C ILE A 14 51.81 -40.13 -22.13
N GLU A 15 52.08 -41.08 -23.02
CA GLU A 15 52.12 -40.84 -24.47
C GLU A 15 50.73 -40.52 -25.04
N ALA A 16 49.68 -41.21 -24.56
CA ALA A 16 48.30 -40.90 -24.90
C ALA A 16 47.85 -39.51 -24.38
N GLU A 17 48.17 -39.18 -23.12
CA GLU A 17 47.91 -37.85 -22.55
C GLU A 17 48.70 -36.74 -23.29
N LEU A 18 49.94 -37.01 -23.72
CA LEU A 18 50.76 -36.09 -24.52
C LEU A 18 50.21 -35.90 -25.94
N ALA A 19 49.64 -36.94 -26.56
CA ALA A 19 49.02 -36.84 -27.87
C ALA A 19 47.77 -35.93 -27.83
N GLU A 20 46.93 -36.06 -26.81
CA GLU A 20 45.75 -35.21 -26.61
C GLU A 20 46.17 -33.74 -26.34
N VAL A 21 47.17 -33.52 -25.49
CA VAL A 21 47.74 -32.18 -25.24
C VAL A 21 48.34 -31.56 -26.50
N ARG A 22 48.89 -32.37 -27.41
CA ARG A 22 49.42 -31.89 -28.69
C ARG A 22 48.32 -31.38 -29.62
N THR A 23 47.20 -32.11 -29.73
CA THR A 23 46.05 -31.67 -30.54
C THR A 23 45.43 -30.37 -30.02
N VAL A 24 45.33 -30.23 -28.68
CA VAL A 24 44.86 -28.99 -28.04
C VAL A 24 45.80 -27.82 -28.35
N ARG A 25 47.13 -28.03 -28.37
CA ARG A 25 48.10 -27.00 -28.78
C ARG A 25 47.98 -26.61 -30.24
N GLU A 26 47.75 -27.56 -31.14
CA GLU A 26 47.58 -27.30 -32.57
C GLU A 26 46.31 -26.48 -32.83
N THR A 27 45.21 -26.82 -32.15
CA THR A 27 43.93 -26.06 -32.23
C THR A 27 44.07 -24.64 -31.67
N TRP A 28 44.84 -24.48 -30.59
CA TRP A 28 45.16 -23.16 -30.05
C TRP A 28 46.02 -22.34 -31.00
N ASN A 29 47.01 -22.96 -31.66
CA ASN A 29 47.85 -22.28 -32.63
C ASN A 29 47.05 -21.84 -33.85
N GLU A 30 46.12 -22.66 -34.36
CA GLU A 30 45.22 -22.26 -35.45
C GLU A 30 44.33 -21.09 -35.05
N LEU A 31 43.72 -21.14 -33.85
CA LEU A 31 42.87 -20.04 -33.36
C LEU A 31 43.68 -18.74 -33.21
N VAL A 32 44.92 -18.84 -32.76
CA VAL A 32 45.85 -17.71 -32.66
C VAL A 32 46.24 -17.18 -34.04
N ASP A 33 46.54 -18.07 -34.99
CA ASP A 33 46.90 -17.71 -36.35
C ASP A 33 45.73 -17.06 -37.10
N ASP A 34 44.49 -17.50 -36.86
CA ASP A 34 43.28 -16.89 -37.41
C ASP A 34 42.94 -15.53 -36.78
N PHE A 35 43.24 -15.34 -35.49
CA PHE A 35 43.08 -14.06 -34.81
C PHE A 35 44.18 -13.05 -35.19
N ASN A 36 45.38 -13.53 -35.48
CA ASN A 36 46.55 -12.70 -35.78
C ASN A 36 46.31 -11.66 -36.90
N PRO A 37 45.71 -12.00 -38.07
CA PRO A 37 45.42 -11.02 -39.11
C PRO A 37 44.34 -10.01 -38.71
N LEU A 38 43.33 -10.40 -37.93
CA LEU A 38 42.30 -9.50 -37.39
C LEU A 38 42.90 -8.48 -36.42
N LEU A 39 43.75 -8.95 -35.50
CA LEU A 39 44.50 -8.10 -34.57
C LEU A 39 45.42 -7.14 -35.31
N LYS A 40 46.17 -7.64 -36.30
CA LYS A 40 47.12 -6.85 -37.09
C LYS A 40 46.40 -5.78 -37.92
N SER A 41 45.27 -6.13 -38.53
CA SER A 41 44.45 -5.19 -39.32
C SER A 41 43.78 -4.13 -38.44
N GLY A 42 43.21 -4.55 -37.31
CA GLY A 42 42.61 -3.63 -36.34
C GLY A 42 43.63 -2.67 -35.73
N PHE A 43 44.82 -3.17 -35.39
CA PHE A 43 45.92 -2.35 -34.89
C PHE A 43 46.43 -1.35 -35.94
N GLN A 44 46.56 -1.76 -37.20
CA GLN A 44 46.92 -0.86 -38.30
C GLN A 44 45.86 0.21 -38.56
N LEU A 45 44.57 -0.14 -38.47
CA LEU A 45 43.46 0.81 -38.63
C LEU A 45 43.45 1.82 -37.47
N LEU A 46 43.65 1.35 -36.24
CA LEU A 46 43.84 2.22 -35.07
C LEU A 46 45.02 3.16 -35.27
N LEU A 47 46.19 2.67 -35.64
CA LEU A 47 47.37 3.53 -35.90
C LEU A 47 47.10 4.57 -37.00
N LYS A 48 46.36 4.20 -38.05
CA LYS A 48 45.98 5.10 -39.15
C LYS A 48 45.00 6.18 -38.70
N GLU A 49 44.05 5.85 -37.83
CA GLU A 49 43.04 6.80 -37.35
C GLU A 49 43.58 7.66 -36.20
N LEU A 50 44.41 7.09 -35.32
CA LEU A 50 45.15 7.81 -34.28
C LEU A 50 46.17 8.78 -34.90
N GLY A 51 46.79 8.44 -36.03
CA GLY A 51 47.66 9.33 -36.80
C GLY A 51 46.93 10.50 -37.47
N LYS A 52 45.58 10.51 -37.50
CA LYS A 52 44.76 11.64 -37.96
C LYS A 52 44.29 12.55 -36.82
N ILE A 53 44.54 12.18 -35.56
CA ILE A 53 44.21 13.03 -34.39
C ILE A 53 45.30 14.09 -34.28
N GLU A 54 44.97 15.33 -34.67
CA GLU A 54 45.94 16.36 -35.05
C GLU A 54 46.79 16.93 -33.90
N SER A 55 46.56 16.59 -32.63
CA SER A 55 47.47 17.00 -31.54
C SER A 55 47.27 16.19 -30.26
N GLY A 56 48.25 15.34 -29.91
CA GLY A 56 48.46 14.92 -28.52
C GLY A 56 48.48 13.41 -28.24
N PHE A 57 48.28 12.54 -29.23
CA PHE A 57 48.25 11.09 -28.99
C PHE A 57 49.59 10.43 -29.35
N GLN A 58 50.32 9.93 -28.34
CA GLN A 58 51.58 9.21 -28.52
C GLN A 58 51.39 7.70 -28.37
N LEU A 59 52.23 6.89 -29.01
CA LEU A 59 52.25 5.43 -28.81
C LEU A 59 52.46 5.07 -27.32
N ASP A 60 53.18 5.90 -26.58
CA ASP A 60 53.37 5.77 -25.14
C ASP A 60 52.06 5.89 -24.35
N ASP A 61 51.08 6.65 -24.84
CA ASP A 61 49.75 6.77 -24.21
C ASP A 61 48.97 5.46 -24.31
N VAL A 62 49.11 4.72 -25.41
CA VAL A 62 48.51 3.38 -25.58
C VAL A 62 49.11 2.41 -24.58
N PHE A 63 50.44 2.38 -24.46
CA PHE A 63 51.12 1.54 -23.48
C PHE A 63 50.78 1.95 -22.04
N LEU A 64 50.62 3.24 -21.77
CA LEU A 64 50.16 3.74 -20.48
C LEU A 64 48.73 3.30 -20.17
N LEU A 65 47.82 3.34 -21.16
CA LEU A 65 46.45 2.86 -21.02
C LEU A 65 46.40 1.34 -20.79
N VAL A 66 47.19 0.56 -21.54
CA VAL A 66 47.31 -0.89 -21.33
C VAL A 66 47.87 -1.18 -19.93
N LYS A 67 48.91 -0.47 -19.48
CA LYS A 67 49.44 -0.60 -18.12
C LYS A 67 48.41 -0.21 -17.06
N ARG A 68 47.62 0.87 -17.28
CA ARG A 68 46.53 1.27 -16.38
C ARG A 68 45.41 0.25 -16.34
N PHE A 69 45.06 -0.33 -17.49
CA PHE A 69 44.08 -1.41 -17.59
C PHE A 69 44.54 -2.66 -16.83
N LEU A 70 45.78 -3.11 -17.06
CA LEU A 70 46.37 -4.25 -16.33
C LEU A 70 46.49 -3.98 -14.83
N ARG A 71 46.81 -2.74 -14.43
CA ARG A 71 46.83 -2.35 -13.01
C ARG A 71 45.43 -2.32 -12.39
N ASN A 72 44.42 -1.95 -13.17
CA ASN A 72 43.02 -1.86 -12.73
C ASN A 72 42.24 -3.17 -12.97
N MET A 73 42.85 -4.21 -13.53
CA MET A 73 42.22 -5.53 -13.72
C MET A 73 41.64 -6.06 -12.40
N LYS A 74 42.32 -5.81 -11.27
CA LYS A 74 41.80 -6.19 -9.95
C LYS A 74 40.49 -5.47 -9.64
N ASN A 75 40.41 -4.16 -9.89
CA ASN A 75 39.19 -3.38 -9.65
C ASN A 75 38.06 -3.79 -10.61
N LEU A 76 38.40 -4.21 -11.84
CA LEU A 76 37.42 -4.76 -12.79
C LEU A 76 36.92 -6.12 -12.34
N ALA A 77 37.79 -6.98 -11.81
CA ALA A 77 37.40 -8.26 -11.22
C ALA A 77 36.50 -8.04 -10.00
N GLU A 78 36.88 -7.14 -9.08
CA GLU A 78 36.05 -6.77 -7.93
C GLU A 78 34.67 -6.20 -8.35
N ALA A 79 34.60 -5.45 -9.46
CA ALA A 79 33.33 -4.97 -10.00
C ALA A 79 32.48 -6.10 -10.60
N LEU A 80 33.10 -7.10 -11.24
CA LEU A 80 32.41 -8.30 -11.72
C LEU A 80 31.91 -9.15 -10.55
N ASP A 81 32.71 -9.33 -9.51
CA ASP A 81 32.29 -10.01 -8.27
C ASP A 81 31.12 -9.27 -7.63
N MET A 82 31.12 -7.94 -7.63
CA MET A 82 30.01 -7.14 -7.11
C MET A 82 28.73 -7.29 -7.96
N LEU A 83 28.87 -7.44 -9.28
CA LEU A 83 27.73 -7.77 -10.16
C LEU A 83 27.22 -9.18 -9.89
N GLU A 84 28.10 -10.16 -9.68
CA GLU A 84 27.74 -11.53 -9.31
C GLU A 84 26.96 -11.56 -7.98
N ASN A 85 27.48 -10.89 -6.94
CA ASN A 85 26.76 -10.71 -5.67
C ASN A 85 25.40 -10.00 -5.85
N GLY A 86 25.31 -9.05 -6.79
CA GLY A 86 24.05 -8.38 -7.12
C GLY A 86 23.03 -9.30 -7.80
N LEU A 87 23.50 -10.21 -8.64
CA LEU A 87 22.68 -11.24 -9.28
C LEU A 87 22.22 -12.28 -8.26
N GLU A 88 23.08 -12.71 -7.33
CA GLU A 88 22.70 -13.61 -6.23
C GLU A 88 21.64 -12.98 -5.31
N LEU A 89 21.78 -11.68 -5.03
CA LEU A 89 20.77 -10.91 -4.30
C LEU A 89 19.46 -10.85 -5.09
N TRP A 90 19.54 -10.63 -6.40
CA TRP A 90 18.36 -10.63 -7.26
C TRP A 90 17.66 -11.99 -7.25
N ASP A 91 18.38 -13.09 -7.37
CA ASP A 91 17.84 -14.45 -7.32
C ASP A 91 17.17 -14.76 -5.97
N THR A 92 17.66 -14.14 -4.89
CA THR A 92 17.06 -14.25 -3.55
C THR A 92 15.80 -13.38 -3.40
N VAL A 93 15.82 -12.18 -3.97
CA VAL A 93 14.73 -11.19 -3.83
C VAL A 93 13.60 -11.45 -4.82
N GLU A 94 13.89 -11.93 -6.02
CA GLU A 94 12.91 -12.13 -7.09
C GLU A 94 11.71 -13.01 -6.65
N PRO A 95 11.91 -14.17 -6.00
CA PRO A 95 10.80 -14.99 -5.52
C PRO A 95 9.96 -14.27 -4.46
N MET A 96 10.61 -13.53 -3.57
CA MET A 96 9.95 -12.76 -2.52
C MET A 96 9.13 -11.62 -3.14
N ALA A 97 9.70 -10.88 -4.08
CA ALA A 97 9.02 -9.80 -4.79
C ALA A 97 7.82 -10.33 -5.59
N LYS A 98 7.98 -11.44 -6.33
CA LYS A 98 6.88 -12.10 -7.04
C LYS A 98 5.75 -12.52 -6.08
N SER A 99 6.11 -13.10 -4.94
CA SER A 99 5.14 -13.47 -3.90
C SER A 99 4.44 -12.25 -3.30
N MET A 100 5.17 -11.17 -3.01
CA MET A 100 4.62 -9.92 -2.49
C MET A 100 3.65 -9.31 -3.49
N VAL A 101 4.00 -9.23 -4.77
CA VAL A 101 3.12 -8.72 -5.84
C VAL A 101 1.85 -9.55 -5.93
N HIS A 102 1.96 -10.88 -5.90
CA HIS A 102 0.79 -11.76 -5.96
C HIS A 102 -0.14 -11.56 -4.74
N ASN A 103 0.43 -11.47 -3.54
CA ASN A 103 -0.31 -11.21 -2.31
C ASN A 103 -0.93 -9.81 -2.29
N LEU A 104 -0.23 -8.80 -2.82
CA LEU A 104 -0.73 -7.44 -2.95
C LEU A 104 -1.93 -7.42 -3.89
N ILE A 105 -1.81 -8.00 -5.10
CA ILE A 105 -2.91 -8.10 -6.07
C ILE A 105 -4.11 -8.81 -5.45
N PHE A 106 -3.90 -9.93 -4.75
CA PHE A 106 -4.99 -10.63 -4.08
C PHE A 106 -5.67 -9.77 -3.00
N LYS A 107 -4.89 -9.09 -2.15
CA LYS A 107 -5.44 -8.21 -1.11
C LYS A 107 -6.17 -7.01 -1.71
N LEU A 108 -5.59 -6.36 -2.72
CA LEU A 108 -6.22 -5.24 -3.42
C LEU A 108 -7.51 -5.69 -4.11
N GLY A 109 -7.50 -6.85 -4.78
CA GLY A 109 -8.69 -7.45 -5.37
C GLY A 109 -9.77 -7.78 -4.34
N ALA A 110 -9.39 -8.30 -3.17
CA ALA A 110 -10.34 -8.55 -2.08
C ALA A 110 -10.95 -7.23 -1.53
N LEU A 111 -10.17 -6.15 -1.46
CA LEU A 111 -10.66 -4.83 -1.08
C LEU A 111 -11.61 -4.26 -2.14
N GLU A 112 -11.30 -4.44 -3.42
CA GLU A 112 -12.15 -4.03 -4.55
C GLU A 112 -13.49 -4.81 -4.57
N GLN A 113 -13.43 -6.13 -4.37
CA GLN A 113 -14.62 -6.98 -4.30
C GLN A 113 -15.52 -6.60 -3.13
N LYS A 114 -14.93 -6.27 -1.98
CA LYS A 114 -15.65 -5.71 -0.82
C LYS A 114 -16.13 -4.27 -1.03
N GLY A 115 -15.84 -3.67 -2.19
CA GLY A 115 -16.28 -2.32 -2.55
C GLY A 115 -15.53 -1.20 -1.82
N VAL A 116 -14.41 -1.50 -1.17
CA VAL A 116 -13.66 -0.52 -0.35
C VAL A 116 -13.20 0.66 -1.20
N PHE A 117 -12.63 0.42 -2.39
CA PHE A 117 -12.21 1.51 -3.28
C PHE A 117 -13.38 2.39 -3.74
N ARG A 118 -14.52 1.77 -4.10
CA ARG A 118 -15.74 2.51 -4.48
C ARG A 118 -16.25 3.39 -3.34
N THR A 119 -16.21 2.90 -2.10
CA THR A 119 -16.61 3.67 -0.92
C THR A 119 -15.67 4.84 -0.66
N TYR A 120 -14.36 4.63 -0.77
CA TYR A 120 -13.37 5.71 -0.63
C TYR A 120 -13.50 6.77 -1.72
N GLU A 121 -13.68 6.35 -2.97
CA GLU A 121 -13.91 7.25 -4.10
C GLU A 121 -15.17 8.08 -3.91
N ALA A 122 -16.28 7.44 -3.50
CA ALA A 122 -17.51 8.16 -3.17
C ALA A 122 -17.31 9.17 -2.02
N MET A 123 -16.53 8.82 -1.00
CA MET A 123 -16.21 9.74 0.09
C MET A 123 -15.36 10.92 -0.39
N LEU A 124 -14.39 10.69 -1.29
CA LEU A 124 -13.60 11.75 -1.90
C LEU A 124 -14.46 12.67 -2.77
N ASP A 125 -15.41 12.12 -3.52
CA ASP A 125 -16.37 12.89 -4.32
C ASP A 125 -17.30 13.73 -3.43
N VAL A 126 -17.81 13.17 -2.33
CA VAL A 126 -18.57 13.93 -1.32
C VAL A 126 -17.72 15.08 -0.76
N ARG A 127 -16.45 14.81 -0.42
CA ARG A 127 -15.52 15.84 0.07
C ARG A 127 -15.27 16.92 -0.98
N ALA A 128 -15.11 16.54 -2.25
CA ALA A 128 -14.91 17.48 -3.36
C ALA A 128 -16.16 18.36 -3.57
N LYS A 129 -17.36 17.76 -3.57
CA LYS A 129 -18.63 18.48 -3.63
C LYS A 129 -18.85 19.41 -2.46
N MET A 130 -18.44 19.00 -1.25
CA MET A 130 -18.46 19.89 -0.09
C MET A 130 -17.49 21.05 -0.28
N ALA A 131 -16.24 20.79 -0.63
CA ALA A 131 -15.24 21.85 -0.83
C ALA A 131 -15.59 22.83 -1.97
N ALA A 132 -16.34 22.39 -2.98
CA ALA A 132 -16.78 23.23 -4.09
C ALA A 132 -17.93 24.19 -3.70
N ASN A 133 -18.77 23.81 -2.73
CA ASN A 133 -19.98 24.56 -2.37
C ASN A 133 -19.91 25.19 -0.97
N TYR A 134 -18.97 24.76 -0.15
CA TYR A 134 -18.83 25.13 1.26
C TYR A 134 -17.36 25.35 1.59
N GLY A 135 -17.06 26.45 2.28
CA GLY A 135 -15.72 26.77 2.75
C GLY A 135 -15.33 25.93 3.98
N ALA A 136 -14.08 26.08 4.43
CA ALA A 136 -13.59 25.39 5.63
C ALA A 136 -14.43 25.73 6.88
N ALA A 137 -14.83 27.00 7.02
CA ALA A 137 -15.66 27.46 8.13
C ALA A 137 -17.08 26.86 8.10
N ASP A 138 -17.65 26.64 6.90
CA ASP A 138 -18.97 26.02 6.74
C ASP A 138 -18.94 24.53 7.12
N ILE A 139 -17.85 23.83 6.76
CA ILE A 139 -17.65 22.42 7.13
C ILE A 139 -17.45 22.28 8.65
N GLU A 140 -16.73 23.20 9.27
CA GLU A 140 -16.54 23.25 10.74
C GLU A 140 -17.88 23.47 11.45
N ALA A 141 -18.67 24.46 10.99
CA ALA A 141 -20.01 24.71 11.52
C ALA A 141 -20.97 23.54 11.30
N MET A 142 -20.86 22.80 10.19
CA MET A 142 -21.62 21.56 9.97
C MET A 142 -21.21 20.46 10.96
N GLY A 143 -19.93 20.35 11.29
CA GLY A 143 -19.43 19.41 12.32
C GLY A 143 -20.06 19.67 13.68
N ASP A 144 -20.08 20.93 14.12
CA ASP A 144 -20.71 21.32 15.39
C ASP A 144 -22.21 21.08 15.39
N THR A 145 -22.87 21.40 14.27
CA THR A 145 -24.31 21.13 14.08
C THR A 145 -24.60 19.63 14.11
N PHE A 146 -23.74 18.80 13.51
CA PHE A 146 -23.89 17.35 13.53
C PHE A 146 -23.74 16.78 14.95
N VAL A 147 -22.74 17.24 15.71
CA VAL A 147 -22.58 16.86 17.13
C VAL A 147 -23.80 17.28 17.94
N HIS A 148 -24.36 18.46 17.69
CA HIS A 148 -25.59 18.92 18.33
C HIS A 148 -26.78 18.00 18.00
N LEU A 149 -26.97 17.62 16.73
CA LEU A 149 -28.02 16.69 16.31
C LEU A 149 -27.87 15.32 16.97
N VAL A 150 -26.66 14.78 17.06
CA VAL A 150 -26.38 13.54 17.82
C VAL A 150 -26.73 13.70 19.30
N GLY A 151 -26.42 14.86 19.89
CA GLY A 151 -26.82 15.22 21.24
C GLY A 151 -28.33 15.25 21.44
N LEU A 152 -29.09 15.78 20.47
CA LEU A 152 -30.55 15.77 20.47
C LEU A 152 -31.10 14.35 20.34
N LEU A 153 -30.56 13.52 19.45
CA LEU A 153 -30.94 12.12 19.31
C LEU A 153 -30.73 11.36 20.63
N LYS A 154 -29.61 11.60 21.32
CA LYS A 154 -29.34 11.01 22.64
C LYS A 154 -30.33 11.48 23.71
N LYS A 155 -30.75 12.75 23.68
CA LYS A 155 -31.77 13.30 24.57
C LYS A 155 -33.15 12.70 24.30
N MET A 156 -33.51 12.48 23.03
CA MET A 156 -34.74 11.76 22.66
C MET A 156 -34.68 10.28 23.04
N ALA A 157 -33.50 9.66 23.01
CA ALA A 157 -33.29 8.31 23.51
C ALA A 157 -33.20 8.22 25.05
N ASN A 158 -33.44 9.31 25.79
CA ASN A 158 -33.46 9.28 27.25
C ASN A 158 -34.61 8.38 27.74
N PRO A 159 -34.35 7.38 28.62
CA PRO A 159 -35.38 6.54 29.22
C PRO A 159 -36.57 7.30 29.83
N GLU A 160 -36.34 8.48 30.41
CA GLU A 160 -37.40 9.32 31.00
C GLU A 160 -38.35 9.88 29.94
N PHE A 161 -37.80 10.29 28.79
CA PHE A 161 -38.59 10.79 27.65
C PHE A 161 -39.35 9.66 26.97
N MET A 162 -38.71 8.50 26.79
CA MET A 162 -39.36 7.30 26.26
C MET A 162 -40.49 6.82 27.17
N ALA A 163 -40.29 6.82 28.49
CA ALA A 163 -41.33 6.45 29.45
C ALA A 163 -42.51 7.44 29.48
N LEU A 164 -42.25 8.74 29.23
CA LEU A 164 -43.31 9.73 29.05
C LEU A 164 -44.08 9.49 27.75
N LEU A 165 -43.37 9.23 26.64
CA LEU A 165 -43.98 8.93 25.35
C LEU A 165 -44.86 7.67 25.41
N ASP A 166 -44.37 6.58 26.01
CA ASP A 166 -45.14 5.35 26.19
C ASP A 166 -46.45 5.62 26.93
N LYS A 167 -46.38 6.35 28.06
CA LYS A 167 -47.56 6.72 28.84
C LYS A 167 -48.54 7.59 28.05
N LEU A 168 -48.06 8.47 27.18
CA LEU A 168 -48.90 9.31 26.32
C LEU A 168 -49.54 8.49 25.20
N MET A 169 -48.84 7.52 24.64
CA MET A 169 -49.34 6.62 23.60
C MET A 169 -50.40 5.64 24.12
N ASP A 170 -50.37 5.32 25.41
CA ASP A 170 -51.39 4.50 26.09
C ASP A 170 -52.64 5.29 26.49
N LEU A 171 -52.61 6.63 26.49
CA LEU A 171 -53.76 7.47 26.85
C LEU A 171 -55.04 7.18 26.04
N PRO A 172 -54.99 6.98 24.70
CA PRO A 172 -56.18 6.66 23.92
C PRO A 172 -56.79 5.30 24.28
N ALA A 173 -56.00 4.34 24.76
CA ALA A 173 -56.51 3.07 25.27
C ALA A 173 -57.14 3.22 26.67
N ALA A 174 -56.65 4.17 27.46
CA ALA A 174 -57.13 4.47 28.81
C ALA A 174 -58.33 5.44 28.84
N VAL A 175 -58.57 6.20 27.76
CA VAL A 175 -59.60 7.25 27.70
C VAL A 175 -60.49 7.07 26.47
N ASP A 176 -61.73 6.64 26.70
CA ASP A 176 -62.75 6.60 25.65
C ASP A 176 -63.37 7.99 25.45
N LEU A 177 -62.74 8.80 24.59
CA LEU A 177 -63.19 10.15 24.26
C LEU A 177 -64.56 10.17 23.56
N SER A 178 -65.02 9.04 22.99
CA SER A 178 -66.35 8.93 22.38
C SER A 178 -67.49 8.94 23.41
N LYS A 179 -67.18 8.64 24.68
CA LYS A 179 -68.12 8.65 25.81
C LYS A 179 -68.01 9.91 26.68
N ALA A 180 -67.18 10.88 26.30
CA ALA A 180 -66.98 12.11 27.05
C ALA A 180 -68.30 12.91 27.10
N LYS A 181 -68.85 13.08 28.31
CA LYS A 181 -70.06 13.88 28.52
C LYS A 181 -69.70 15.32 28.90
N PRO A 182 -70.44 16.33 28.41
CA PRO A 182 -70.25 17.70 28.86
C PRO A 182 -70.51 17.79 30.36
N VAL A 183 -69.56 18.40 31.09
CA VAL A 183 -69.63 18.54 32.54
C VAL A 183 -70.28 19.87 32.88
N GLY A 184 -71.45 19.87 33.53
CA GLY A 184 -72.12 21.09 33.98
C GLY A 184 -71.42 21.74 35.18
N ALA A 185 -71.83 22.96 35.56
CA ALA A 185 -71.21 23.72 36.66
C ALA A 185 -71.14 22.94 38.00
N LEU A 186 -72.17 22.17 38.31
CA LEU A 186 -72.24 21.31 39.49
C LEU A 186 -71.33 20.07 39.35
N GLY A 187 -71.22 19.55 38.12
CA GLY A 187 -70.32 18.45 37.78
C GLY A 187 -68.84 18.83 37.88
N MET A 188 -68.48 20.06 37.51
CA MET A 188 -67.13 20.60 37.72
C MET A 188 -66.78 20.70 39.21
N LEU A 189 -67.72 21.18 40.04
CA LEU A 189 -67.56 21.20 41.49
C LEU A 189 -67.37 19.80 42.08
N SER A 190 -68.13 18.81 41.60
CA SER A 190 -67.93 17.41 42.03
C SER A 190 -66.62 16.82 41.52
N ALA A 191 -66.19 17.15 40.29
CA ALA A 191 -64.91 16.67 39.75
C ALA A 191 -63.71 17.20 40.56
N MET A 192 -63.81 18.42 41.09
CA MET A 192 -62.81 18.95 42.03
C MET A 192 -62.72 18.18 43.36
N SER A 193 -63.67 17.29 43.67
CA SER A 193 -63.56 16.39 44.83
C SER A 193 -62.87 15.07 44.50
N ASP A 194 -62.76 14.69 43.22
CA ASP A 194 -62.13 13.45 42.75
C ASP A 194 -60.59 13.51 42.92
N PRO A 195 -59.98 12.56 43.65
CA PRO A 195 -58.52 12.49 43.81
C PRO A 195 -57.74 12.42 42.50
N LYS A 196 -58.22 11.67 41.50
CA LYS A 196 -57.53 11.52 40.20
C LYS A 196 -57.56 12.80 39.38
N PHE A 197 -58.66 13.56 39.47
CA PHE A 197 -58.76 14.87 38.84
C PHE A 197 -57.79 15.87 39.46
N LYS A 198 -57.63 15.85 40.79
CA LYS A 198 -56.64 16.66 41.51
C LYS A 198 -55.20 16.29 41.16
N GLU A 199 -54.90 14.98 41.05
CA GLU A 199 -53.59 14.49 40.62
C GLU A 199 -53.26 14.96 39.18
N GLY A 200 -54.21 14.83 38.25
CA GLY A 200 -54.05 15.31 36.88
C GLY A 200 -53.83 16.82 36.79
N LEU A 201 -54.60 17.61 37.56
CA LEU A 201 -54.38 19.06 37.68
C LEU A 201 -53.01 19.38 38.30
N GLY A 202 -52.57 18.63 39.31
CA GLY A 202 -51.23 18.79 39.90
C GLY A 202 -50.12 18.54 38.90
N VAL A 203 -50.22 17.48 38.10
CA VAL A 203 -49.27 17.20 37.00
C VAL A 203 -49.29 18.33 35.96
N ALA A 204 -50.48 18.81 35.56
CA ALA A 204 -50.59 19.91 34.62
C ALA A 204 -49.97 21.21 35.16
N MET A 205 -50.12 21.49 36.46
CA MET A 205 -49.50 22.65 37.12
C MET A 205 -47.97 22.53 37.18
N GLU A 206 -47.43 21.36 37.52
CA GLU A 206 -45.97 21.14 37.54
C GLU A 206 -45.36 21.22 36.14
N LEU A 207 -46.02 20.65 35.11
CA LEU A 207 -45.62 20.82 33.71
C LEU A 207 -45.66 22.29 33.29
N THR A 208 -46.72 23.02 33.66
CA THR A 208 -46.85 24.46 33.37
C THR A 208 -45.77 25.28 34.07
N LYS A 209 -45.43 24.93 35.32
CA LYS A 209 -44.36 25.57 36.10
C LYS A 209 -42.98 25.30 35.49
N ALA A 210 -42.72 24.07 35.05
CA ALA A 210 -41.52 23.70 34.33
C ALA A 210 -41.39 24.47 33.00
N LEU A 211 -42.48 24.59 32.24
CA LEU A 211 -42.53 25.40 31.02
C LEU A 211 -42.28 26.89 31.31
N GLY A 212 -42.80 27.43 32.41
CA GLY A 212 -42.50 28.78 32.86
C GLY A 212 -41.02 29.00 33.20
N GLY A 213 -40.34 27.97 33.69
CA GLY A 213 -38.90 27.97 33.95
C GLY A 213 -38.01 27.89 32.71
N LEU A 214 -38.56 27.53 31.54
CA LEU A 214 -37.85 27.59 30.26
C LEU A 214 -37.72 29.01 29.70
N ARG A 215 -38.41 29.99 30.32
CA ARG A 215 -38.33 31.41 29.97
C ARG A 215 -37.11 32.04 30.68
N GLY A 216 -35.92 31.56 30.30
CA GLY A 216 -34.62 32.17 30.56
C GLY A 216 -33.98 32.55 29.24
#